data_AF-A0AA97GIU7-F1
#
_entry.id   AF-A0AA97GIU7-F1
#
_cell.length_a   1.000
_cell.length_b   1.000
_cell.length_c   1.000
_cell.angle_alpha   90.00
_cell.angle_beta   90.00
_cell.angle_gamma   90.00
#
_symmetry.space_group_name_H-M   'P 1'
#
loop_
_entity.id
_entity.type
_entity.pdbx_description
1 polymer ?
#
loop_
_entity_poly.entity_id
_entity_poly.type
_entity_poly.pdbx_seq_one_letter_code
_entity_poly.pdbx_strand_id
1 'polypeptide(L)'
;MKSSIAIFIAVLSLGSIPAQSAPLPKESIGEIAGSHGAVLAAIAQCRAYIESPSSRGKEIARQMQRALSKALGAEQDSDERAQAMTDYMQETVEKYTGQLKTQFDEIGASSDFRREKCEQLIAGSIARAEQIDIKHGVK
;
A
#
# COMPACT_ATOMS: atom_id res chain seq x y z
N MET A 1 -41.92 -38.92 -46.06
CA MET A 1 -40.56 -38.36 -46.21
C MET A 1 -40.44 -37.18 -45.27
N LYS A 2 -39.39 -37.19 -44.43
CA LYS A 2 -39.15 -36.26 -43.31
C LYS A 2 -38.51 -34.97 -43.83
N SER A 3 -39.05 -33.80 -43.49
CA SER A 3 -38.33 -32.53 -43.60
C SER A 3 -38.01 -32.02 -42.21
N SER A 4 -36.74 -32.13 -41.84
CA SER A 4 -36.18 -31.61 -40.59
C SER A 4 -36.02 -30.10 -40.68
N ILE A 5 -36.63 -29.36 -39.75
CA ILE A 5 -36.39 -27.93 -39.55
C ILE A 5 -35.13 -27.80 -38.70
N ALA A 6 -34.07 -27.23 -39.28
CA ALA A 6 -32.84 -26.91 -38.58
C ALA A 6 -33.05 -25.67 -37.70
N ILE A 7 -32.97 -25.85 -36.38
CA ILE A 7 -32.93 -24.75 -35.41
C ILE A 7 -31.47 -24.28 -35.31
N PHE A 8 -31.17 -23.08 -35.80
CA PHE A 8 -29.92 -22.40 -35.50
C PHE A 8 -30.01 -21.80 -34.09
N ILE A 9 -29.46 -22.50 -33.11
CA ILE A 9 -29.21 -21.93 -31.78
C ILE A 9 -27.98 -21.03 -31.91
N ALA A 10 -28.21 -19.71 -31.98
CA ALA A 10 -27.16 -18.73 -31.81
C ALA A 10 -26.72 -18.74 -30.33
N VAL A 11 -25.60 -19.43 -30.05
CA VAL A 11 -24.92 -19.35 -28.77
C VAL A 11 -24.30 -17.96 -28.68
N LEU A 12 -24.98 -17.04 -28.00
CA LEU A 12 -24.39 -15.80 -27.49
C LEU A 12 -23.37 -16.20 -26.42
N SER A 13 -22.15 -16.50 -26.84
CA SER A 13 -20.98 -16.53 -25.98
C SER A 13 -20.71 -15.10 -25.51
N LEU A 14 -21.46 -14.69 -24.48
CA LEU A 14 -21.12 -13.58 -23.59
C LEU A 14 -19.80 -13.95 -22.92
N GLY A 15 -18.69 -13.63 -23.60
CA GLY A 15 -17.41 -13.52 -22.91
C GLY A 15 -17.60 -12.49 -21.81
N SER A 16 -17.52 -12.94 -20.56
CA SER A 16 -17.49 -12.08 -19.40
C SER A 16 -16.33 -11.12 -19.59
N ILE A 17 -16.59 -9.88 -20.02
CA ILE A 17 -15.62 -8.80 -19.85
C ILE A 17 -15.44 -8.72 -18.34
N PRO A 18 -14.24 -9.00 -17.80
CA PRO A 18 -14.05 -8.89 -16.36
C PRO A 18 -14.42 -7.46 -15.97
N ALA A 19 -15.38 -7.35 -15.06
CA ALA A 19 -15.87 -6.07 -14.61
C ALA A 19 -14.74 -5.44 -13.80
N GLN A 20 -13.95 -4.59 -14.45
CA GLN A 20 -12.94 -3.78 -13.77
C GLN A 20 -13.66 -3.04 -12.65
N SER A 21 -13.29 -3.31 -11.41
CA SER A 21 -13.92 -2.68 -10.25
C SER A 21 -13.77 -1.18 -10.36
N ALA A 22 -14.84 -0.43 -10.12
CA ALA A 22 -14.74 1.03 -10.12
C ALA A 22 -13.72 1.48 -9.06
N PRO A 23 -12.88 2.50 -9.36
CA PRO A 23 -11.98 3.06 -8.35
C PRO A 23 -12.74 3.52 -7.11
N LEU A 24 -12.12 3.38 -5.94
CA LEU A 24 -12.61 3.95 -4.70
C LEU A 24 -12.64 5.50 -4.77
N PRO A 25 -13.43 6.16 -3.91
CA PRO A 25 -13.37 7.62 -3.77
C PRO A 25 -11.95 8.11 -3.48
N LYS A 26 -11.62 9.31 -3.98
CA LYS A 26 -10.29 9.93 -3.80
C LYS A 26 -9.88 10.02 -2.34
N GLU A 27 -10.84 10.25 -1.44
CA GLU A 27 -10.62 10.30 0.01
C GLU A 27 -10.12 8.96 0.55
N SER A 28 -10.76 7.85 0.16
CA SER A 28 -10.32 6.48 0.52
C SER A 28 -8.92 6.17 -0.02
N ILE A 29 -8.65 6.52 -1.28
CA ILE A 29 -7.32 6.37 -1.89
C ILE A 29 -6.28 7.19 -1.10
N GLY A 30 -6.62 8.41 -0.71
CA GLY A 30 -5.79 9.27 0.12
C GLY A 30 -5.53 8.70 1.51
N GLU A 31 -6.54 8.09 2.15
CA GLU A 31 -6.37 7.40 3.44
C GLU A 31 -5.40 6.22 3.33
N ILE A 32 -5.54 5.38 2.29
CA ILE A 32 -4.65 4.23 2.04
C ILE A 32 -3.22 4.71 1.79
N ALA A 33 -3.03 5.68 0.89
CA ALA A 33 -1.72 6.25 0.60
C ALA A 33 -1.08 6.87 1.85
N GLY A 34 -1.87 7.60 2.64
CA GLY A 34 -1.42 8.25 3.86
C GLY A 34 -1.01 7.26 4.95
N SER A 35 -1.76 6.17 5.15
CA SER A 35 -1.44 5.18 6.18
C SER A 35 -0.20 4.38 5.86
N HIS A 36 -0.03 3.95 4.61
CA HIS A 36 1.21 3.29 4.15
C HIS A 36 2.40 4.25 4.12
N GLY A 37 2.18 5.51 3.70
CA GLY A 37 3.16 6.58 3.76
C GLY A 37 3.68 6.84 5.17
N ALA A 38 2.83 6.75 6.19
CA ALA A 38 3.23 6.85 7.59
C ALA A 38 4.17 5.71 8.03
N VAL A 39 3.98 4.49 7.50
CA VAL A 39 4.91 3.38 7.75
C VAL A 39 6.27 3.64 7.11
N LEU A 40 6.29 4.09 5.84
CA LEU A 40 7.52 4.46 5.15
C LEU A 40 8.27 5.59 5.87
N ALA A 41 7.55 6.61 6.33
CA ALA A 41 8.11 7.70 7.12
C ALA A 41 8.69 7.21 8.44
N ALA A 42 8.00 6.33 9.16
CA ALA A 42 8.51 5.72 10.40
C ALA A 42 9.82 4.95 10.15
N ILE A 43 9.88 4.13 9.09
CA ILE A 43 11.10 3.41 8.70
C ILE A 43 12.24 4.39 8.38
N ALA A 44 11.96 5.44 7.61
CA ALA A 44 12.97 6.43 7.21
C ALA A 44 13.51 7.21 8.42
N GLN A 45 12.65 7.60 9.36
CA GLN A 45 13.05 8.26 10.61
C GLN A 45 13.85 7.34 11.53
N CYS A 46 13.56 6.04 11.50
CA CYS A 46 14.17 5.04 12.37
C CYS A 46 15.35 4.29 11.75
N ARG A 47 15.80 4.65 10.55
CA ARG A 47 16.81 3.90 9.77
C ARG A 47 18.13 3.64 10.50
N ALA A 48 18.51 4.51 11.44
CA ALA A 48 19.74 4.37 12.22
C ALA A 48 19.61 3.40 13.41
N TYR A 49 18.40 2.95 13.74
CA TYR A 49 18.08 2.24 14.98
C TYR A 49 17.41 0.88 14.75
N ILE A 50 17.05 0.55 13.51
CA ILE A 50 16.33 -0.68 13.17
C ILE A 50 17.17 -1.58 12.27
N GLU A 51 16.84 -2.86 12.29
CA GLU A 51 17.46 -3.83 11.38
C GLU A 51 16.89 -3.72 9.96
N SER A 52 17.78 -3.82 8.98
CA SER A 52 17.47 -3.94 7.56
C SER A 52 16.46 -2.90 7.00
N PRO A 53 16.64 -1.59 7.27
CA PRO A 53 15.67 -0.54 6.93
C PRO A 53 15.31 -0.51 5.44
N SER A 54 16.29 -0.72 4.55
CA SER A 54 16.05 -0.75 3.09
C SER A 54 15.11 -1.90 2.68
N SER A 55 15.30 -3.09 3.25
CA SER A 55 14.46 -4.25 2.92
C SER A 55 13.03 -4.07 3.43
N ARG A 56 12.87 -3.53 4.65
CA ARG A 56 11.57 -3.22 5.25
C ARG A 56 10.85 -2.15 4.44
N GLY A 57 11.54 -1.07 4.07
CA GLY A 57 10.97 0.00 3.25
C GLY A 57 10.49 -0.50 1.88
N LYS A 58 11.27 -1.38 1.22
CA LYS A 58 10.86 -2.02 -0.04
C LYS A 58 9.62 -2.90 0.12
N GLU A 59 9.52 -3.65 1.20
CA GLU A 59 8.34 -4.50 1.42
C GLU A 59 7.08 -3.67 1.65
N ILE A 60 7.16 -2.63 2.48
CA ILE A 60 6.04 -1.71 2.70
C ILE A 60 5.65 -0.98 1.42
N ALA A 61 6.60 -0.57 0.59
CA ALA A 61 6.30 0.04 -0.70
C ALA A 61 5.53 -0.92 -1.64
N ARG A 62 5.90 -2.21 -1.67
CA ARG A 62 5.12 -3.22 -2.41
C ARG A 62 3.71 -3.39 -1.85
N GLN A 63 3.56 -3.37 -0.53
CA GLN A 63 2.24 -3.45 0.12
C GLN A 63 1.37 -2.24 -0.24
N MET A 64 1.95 -1.04 -0.18
CA MET A 64 1.30 0.21 -0.61
C MET A 64 0.85 0.13 -2.06
N GLN A 65 1.74 -0.30 -2.97
CA GLN A 65 1.41 -0.44 -4.39
C GLN A 65 0.25 -1.42 -4.60
N ARG A 66 0.27 -2.59 -3.96
CA ARG A 66 -0.84 -3.57 -4.05
C ARG A 66 -2.16 -2.99 -3.57
N ALA A 67 -2.16 -2.33 -2.42
CA ALA A 67 -3.35 -1.71 -1.85
C ALA A 67 -3.89 -0.59 -2.78
N LEU A 68 -3.01 0.23 -3.35
CA LEU A 68 -3.38 1.28 -4.30
C LEU A 68 -3.88 0.72 -5.63
N SER A 69 -3.28 -0.35 -6.15
CA SER A 69 -3.75 -1.02 -7.37
C SER A 69 -5.20 -1.51 -7.21
N LYS A 70 -5.50 -2.18 -6.09
CA LYS A 70 -6.88 -2.57 -5.75
C LYS A 70 -7.80 -1.36 -5.59
N ALA A 71 -7.36 -0.31 -4.87
CA ALA A 71 -8.15 0.91 -4.66
C ALA A 71 -8.45 1.66 -5.97
N LEU A 72 -7.56 1.58 -6.94
CA LEU A 72 -7.69 2.18 -8.28
C LEU A 72 -8.46 1.29 -9.26
N GLY A 73 -8.95 0.14 -8.79
CA GLY A 73 -9.73 -0.80 -9.58
C GLY A 73 -8.92 -1.62 -10.58
N ALA A 74 -7.60 -1.75 -10.38
CA ALA A 74 -6.77 -2.55 -11.25
C ALA A 74 -6.97 -4.05 -11.00
N GLU A 75 -6.94 -4.85 -12.07
CA GLU A 75 -6.96 -6.32 -11.97
C GLU A 75 -5.61 -6.91 -11.55
N GLN A 76 -4.54 -6.14 -11.76
CA GLN A 76 -3.17 -6.54 -11.47
C GLN A 76 -2.57 -5.63 -10.41
N ASP A 77 -1.75 -6.22 -9.55
CA ASP A 77 -0.99 -5.51 -8.52
C ASP A 77 0.03 -4.50 -9.09
N SER A 78 0.38 -4.61 -10.38
CA SER A 78 1.37 -3.78 -11.08
C SER A 78 0.78 -2.58 -11.83
N ASP A 79 -0.26 -1.92 -11.31
CA ASP A 79 -0.82 -0.71 -11.92
C ASP A 79 0.21 0.44 -11.92
N GLU A 80 0.45 1.06 -13.09
CA GLU A 80 1.45 2.13 -13.25
C GLU A 80 1.11 3.37 -12.42
N ARG A 81 -0.17 3.67 -12.20
CA ARG A 81 -0.59 4.81 -11.37
C ARG A 81 -0.30 4.51 -9.89
N ALA A 82 -0.57 3.28 -9.44
CA ALA A 82 -0.22 2.83 -8.10
C ALA A 82 1.30 2.85 -7.87
N GLN A 83 2.08 2.44 -8.87
CA GLN A 83 3.55 2.54 -8.85
C GLN A 83 3.98 4.00 -8.71
N ALA A 84 3.48 4.90 -9.58
CA ALA A 84 3.85 6.32 -9.55
C ALA A 84 3.51 6.99 -8.22
N MET A 85 2.36 6.67 -7.61
CA MET A 85 1.98 7.15 -6.29
C MET A 85 2.92 6.63 -5.18
N THR A 86 3.33 5.36 -5.28
CA THR A 86 4.26 4.75 -4.33
C THR A 86 5.65 5.36 -4.44
N ASP A 87 6.17 5.55 -5.65
CA ASP A 87 7.46 6.16 -5.92
C ASP A 87 7.50 7.61 -5.42
N TYR A 88 6.44 8.39 -5.70
CA TYR A 88 6.30 9.74 -5.19
C TYR A 88 6.31 9.79 -3.66
N MET A 89 5.63 8.85 -3.00
CA MET A 89 5.64 8.75 -1.53
C MET A 89 7.03 8.44 -1.00
N GLN A 90 7.74 7.48 -1.60
CA GLN A 90 9.11 7.13 -1.21
C GLN A 90 10.07 8.33 -1.34
N GLU A 91 9.97 9.08 -2.43
CA GLU A 91 10.79 10.29 -2.63
C GLU A 91 10.44 11.37 -1.58
N THR A 92 9.15 11.51 -1.25
CA THR A 92 8.67 12.51 -0.32
C THR A 92 9.14 12.23 1.11
N VAL A 93 9.04 10.98 1.59
CA VAL A 93 9.40 10.65 2.98
C VAL A 93 10.89 10.83 3.29
N GLU A 94 11.77 10.62 2.32
CA GLU A 94 13.23 10.84 2.49
C GLU A 94 13.55 12.30 2.84
N LYS A 95 12.74 13.24 2.35
CA LYS A 95 12.91 14.70 2.59
C LYS A 95 12.57 15.11 4.03
N TYR A 96 11.85 14.28 4.79
CA TYR A 96 11.39 14.60 6.15
C TYR A 96 12.07 13.74 7.24
N THR A 97 13.26 13.21 6.94
CA THR A 97 14.04 12.44 7.90
C THR A 97 14.80 13.34 8.89
N GLY A 98 14.98 12.90 10.14
CA GLY A 98 15.88 13.53 11.12
C GLY A 98 15.24 14.12 12.38
N GLN A 99 13.94 14.43 12.37
CA GLN A 99 13.26 15.01 13.56
C GLN A 99 13.33 14.09 14.79
N LEU A 100 13.10 12.78 14.59
CA LEU A 100 13.12 11.79 15.66
C LEU A 100 14.52 11.63 16.29
N LYS A 101 15.58 11.81 15.50
CA LYS A 101 16.95 11.77 16.03
C LYS A 101 17.16 12.87 17.07
N THR A 102 16.77 14.10 16.73
CA THR A 102 16.89 15.26 17.64
C THR A 102 16.14 15.01 18.94
N GLN A 103 14.90 14.51 18.86
CA GLN A 103 14.10 14.19 20.04
C GLN A 103 14.76 13.13 20.94
N PHE A 104 15.36 12.09 20.35
CA PHE A 104 16.09 11.10 21.13
C PHE A 104 17.38 11.65 21.77
N ASP A 105 18.06 12.57 21.09
CA ASP A 105 19.26 13.22 21.62
C ASP A 105 18.91 14.14 22.80
N GLU A 106 17.82 14.91 22.69
CA GLU A 106 17.34 15.84 23.73
C GLU A 106 17.04 15.13 25.06
N ILE A 107 16.50 13.91 25.01
CA ILE A 107 16.18 13.13 26.22
C ILE A 107 17.31 12.21 26.67
N GLY A 108 18.47 12.25 26.00
CA GLY A 108 19.59 11.35 26.31
C GLY A 108 19.25 9.87 26.14
N ALA A 109 18.38 9.51 25.18
CA ALA A 109 17.91 8.15 25.00
C ALA A 109 19.06 7.18 24.69
N SER A 110 19.09 6.05 25.40
CA SER A 110 20.01 4.94 25.12
C SER A 110 19.73 4.29 23.76
N SER A 111 20.72 3.59 23.20
CA SER A 111 20.58 2.86 21.94
C SER A 111 19.43 1.86 21.95
N ASP A 112 19.25 1.14 23.06
CA ASP A 112 18.20 0.13 23.20
C ASP A 112 16.82 0.78 23.26
N PHE A 113 16.69 1.90 23.98
CA PHE A 113 15.45 2.66 24.04
C PHE A 113 15.06 3.20 22.66
N ARG A 114 16.02 3.76 21.92
CA ARG A 114 15.80 4.26 20.54
C ARG A 114 15.31 3.14 19.62
N ARG A 115 15.96 1.97 19.66
CA ARG A 115 15.56 0.78 18.89
C ARG A 115 14.14 0.34 19.25
N GLU A 116 13.85 0.16 20.54
CA GLU A 116 12.54 -0.29 21.02
C GLU A 116 11.42 0.67 20.59
N LYS A 117 11.62 1.98 20.75
CA LYS A 117 10.62 2.99 20.35
C LYS A 117 10.43 3.03 18.83
N CYS A 118 11.50 2.83 18.08
CA CYS A 118 11.41 2.73 16.63
C CYS A 118 10.64 1.49 16.17
N GLU A 119 10.87 0.32 16.79
CA GLU A 119 10.09 -0.87 16.48
C GLU A 119 8.61 -0.71 16.87
N GLN A 120 8.32 -0.09 18.01
CA GLN A 120 6.95 0.23 18.44
C GLN A 120 6.26 1.19 17.46
N LEU A 121 6.95 2.24 17.02
CA LEU A 121 6.43 3.20 16.05
C LEU A 121 6.09 2.53 14.72
N ILE A 122 7.01 1.71 14.19
CA ILE A 122 6.80 1.02 12.91
C ILE A 122 5.67 0.00 13.03
N ALA A 123 5.65 -0.82 14.09
CA ALA A 123 4.60 -1.81 14.31
C ALA A 123 3.22 -1.13 14.45
N GLY A 124 3.13 -0.02 15.18
CA GLY A 124 1.90 0.75 15.32
C GLY A 124 1.42 1.35 13.99
N SER A 125 2.34 1.86 13.17
CA SER A 125 2.01 2.36 11.83
C SER A 125 1.53 1.23 10.91
N ILE A 126 2.17 0.06 10.94
CA ILE A 126 1.75 -1.11 10.14
C ILE A 126 0.33 -1.54 10.53
N ALA A 127 0.06 -1.68 11.84
CA ALA A 127 -1.26 -2.06 12.32
C ALA A 127 -2.35 -1.08 11.86
N ARG A 128 -2.03 0.22 11.83
CA ARG A 128 -2.94 1.26 11.31
C ARG A 128 -3.16 1.14 9.80
N ALA A 129 -2.10 0.92 9.02
CA ALA A 129 -2.22 0.71 7.57
C ALA A 129 -3.10 -0.51 7.27
N GLU A 130 -2.90 -1.62 7.99
CA GLU A 130 -3.73 -2.81 7.83
C GLU A 130 -5.20 -2.56 8.20
N GLN A 131 -5.48 -1.76 9.22
CA GLN A 131 -6.86 -1.40 9.57
C GLN A 131 -7.54 -0.57 8.49
N ILE A 132 -6.80 0.35 7.85
CA ILE A 132 -7.28 1.15 6.72
C ILE A 132 -7.50 0.25 5.49
N ASP A 133 -6.58 -0.67 5.22
CA ASP A 133 -6.73 -1.62 4.11
C ASP A 133 -7.97 -2.51 4.29
N ILE A 134 -8.25 -2.97 5.52
CA ILE A 134 -9.46 -3.74 5.85
C ILE A 134 -10.72 -2.87 5.68
N LYS A 135 -10.70 -1.64 6.20
CA LYS A 135 -11.83 -0.69 6.10
C LYS A 135 -12.27 -0.47 4.65
N HIS A 136 -11.31 -0.39 3.73
CA HIS A 136 -11.57 -0.12 2.31
C HIS A 136 -11.58 -1.36 1.42
N GLY A 137 -11.45 -2.56 1.99
CA GLY A 137 -11.51 -3.83 1.24
C GLY A 137 -10.31 -4.08 0.31
N VAL A 138 -9.14 -3.54 0.63
CA VAL A 138 -7.91 -3.65 -0.19
C VAL A 138 -6.82 -4.53 0.45
N LYS A 139 -7.09 -5.15 1.60
CA LYS A 139 -6.18 -6.13 2.21
C LYS A 139 -5.99 -7.35 1.32
#